data_AF-A0A399Y821-F1
#
_entry.id   AF-A0A399Y821-F1
#
_cell.length_a   1.000
_cell.length_b   1.000
_cell.length_c   1.000
_cell.angle_alpha   90.00
_cell.angle_beta   90.00
_cell.angle_gamma   90.00
#
_symmetry.space_group_name_H-M   'P 1'
#
loop_
_entity.id
_entity.type
_entity.pdbx_description
1 polymer ?
#
loop_
_entity_poly.entity_id
_entity_poly.type
_entity_poly.pdbx_seq_one_letter_code
_entity_poly.pdbx_strand_id
1 'polypeptide(L)'
;MATIIGIDLGTTNSVVAVMEGGEPVVIPSSEGSRLFPSVVAVNPKTGERLVGQVAKRQAVINPHNTIYSVKRFMGRKFSDPEVKRALAYVPYEVKEAPNGDVRVIMNGREYSPPEISAMILQKIKA
;
A
#
# COMPACT_ATOMS: atom_id res chain seq x y z
N MET A 1 8.51 -16.64 -23.21
CA MET A 1 8.82 -16.55 -21.77
C MET A 1 8.05 -15.38 -21.20
N ALA A 2 7.54 -15.47 -19.98
CA ALA A 2 6.92 -14.31 -19.33
C ALA A 2 7.99 -13.27 -18.99
N THR A 3 7.68 -12.00 -19.22
CA THR A 3 8.55 -10.88 -18.84
C THR A 3 8.69 -10.81 -17.33
N ILE A 4 9.92 -10.78 -16.83
CA ILE A 4 10.20 -10.50 -15.41
C ILE A 4 10.27 -8.98 -15.23
N ILE A 5 9.53 -8.47 -14.25
CA ILE A 5 9.52 -7.05 -13.89
C ILE A 5 10.26 -6.83 -12.57
N GLY A 6 10.95 -5.70 -12.45
CA GLY A 6 11.52 -5.21 -11.19
C GLY A 6 10.55 -4.24 -10.52
N ILE A 7 10.26 -4.46 -9.24
CA ILE A 7 9.36 -3.58 -8.47
C ILE A 7 10.11 -3.05 -7.25
N ASP A 8 10.24 -1.72 -7.16
CA ASP A 8 10.51 -1.05 -5.89
C ASP A 8 9.18 -0.81 -5.17
N LEU A 9 8.89 -1.60 -4.14
CA LEU A 9 7.72 -1.44 -3.29
C LEU A 9 8.06 -0.50 -2.13
N GLY A 10 8.02 0.81 -2.35
CA GLY A 10 8.39 1.80 -1.35
C GLY A 10 7.27 2.16 -0.37
N THR A 11 7.64 2.85 0.72
CA THR A 11 6.70 3.28 1.78
C THR A 11 5.66 4.28 1.28
N THR A 12 6.10 5.23 0.45
CA THR A 12 5.27 6.34 -0.04
C THR A 12 4.89 6.17 -1.50
N ASN A 13 5.87 5.79 -2.32
CA ASN A 13 5.69 5.51 -3.74
C ASN A 13 6.35 4.19 -4.07
N SER A 14 5.85 3.55 -5.12
CA SER A 14 6.40 2.36 -5.72
C SER A 14 6.69 2.62 -7.20
N VAL A 15 7.60 1.84 -7.79
CA VAL A 15 8.04 1.96 -9.18
C VAL A 15 8.15 0.56 -9.79
N VAL A 16 7.86 0.44 -11.07
CA VAL A 16 8.05 -0.79 -11.84
C VAL A 16 8.89 -0.53 -13.08
N ALA A 17 9.77 -1.47 -13.38
CA ALA A 17 10.63 -1.44 -14.55
C ALA A 17 10.75 -2.82 -15.19
N VAL A 18 11.14 -2.82 -16.46
CA VAL A 18 11.41 -4.01 -17.28
C VAL A 18 12.72 -3.81 -18.03
N MET A 19 13.36 -4.89 -18.46
CA MET A 19 14.50 -4.83 -19.38
C MET A 19 13.99 -4.80 -20.82
N GLU A 20 14.26 -3.72 -21.55
CA GLU A 20 13.95 -3.57 -22.98
C GLU A 20 15.23 -3.24 -23.74
N GLY A 21 15.58 -4.05 -24.75
CA GLY A 21 16.78 -3.80 -25.57
C GLY A 21 18.11 -3.81 -24.82
N GLY A 22 18.18 -4.43 -23.63
CA GLY A 22 19.36 -4.43 -22.77
C GLY A 22 19.40 -3.31 -21.73
N GLU A 23 18.44 -2.38 -21.77
CA GLU A 23 18.38 -1.24 -20.85
C GLU A 23 17.15 -1.35 -19.90
N PRO A 24 17.25 -0.88 -18.65
CA PRO A 24 16.12 -0.82 -17.74
C PRO A 24 15.18 0.34 -18.11
N VAL A 25 13.91 0.03 -18.37
CA VAL A 25 12.87 1.01 -18.72
C VAL A 25 11.78 1.02 -17.65
N VAL A 26 11.50 2.21 -17.10
CA VAL A 26 10.40 2.41 -16.13
C VAL A 26 9.06 2.47 -16.84
N ILE A 27 8.13 1.64 -16.41
CA ILE A 27 6.78 1.55 -16.98
C ILE A 27 5.89 2.60 -16.30
N PRO A 28 5.25 3.53 -17.05
CA PRO A 28 4.29 4.46 -16.50
C PRO A 28 2.98 3.74 -16.13
N SER A 29 2.27 4.26 -15.13
CA SER A 29 0.93 3.82 -14.77
C SER A 29 -0.10 4.15 -15.86
N SER A 30 -1.30 3.60 -15.75
CA SER A 30 -2.45 3.96 -16.61
C SER A 30 -2.80 5.45 -16.55
N GLU A 31 -2.35 6.16 -15.51
CA GLU A 31 -2.52 7.60 -15.33
C GLU A 31 -1.31 8.42 -15.84
N GLY A 32 -0.33 7.78 -16.49
CA GLY A 32 0.86 8.40 -17.08
C GLY A 32 1.99 8.70 -16.10
N SER A 33 1.85 8.36 -14.82
CA SER A 33 2.88 8.60 -13.80
C SER A 33 3.87 7.44 -13.72
N ARG A 34 5.16 7.74 -13.60
CA ARG A 34 6.20 6.72 -13.30
C ARG A 34 6.28 6.33 -11.83
N LEU A 35 5.57 7.06 -10.96
CA LEU A 35 5.47 6.78 -9.54
C LEU A 35 4.05 6.36 -9.19
N PHE A 36 3.92 5.23 -8.49
CA PHE A 36 2.66 4.71 -7.97
C PHE A 36 2.58 5.06 -6.48
N PRO A 37 1.64 5.90 -6.01
CA PRO A 37 1.47 6.08 -4.58
C PRO A 37 1.18 4.75 -3.88
N SER A 38 1.91 4.44 -2.81
CA SER A 38 1.73 3.23 -2.00
C SER A 38 0.55 3.40 -1.03
N VAL A 39 -0.63 3.61 -1.60
CA VAL A 39 -1.86 3.97 -0.88
C VAL A 39 -2.99 3.08 -1.36
N VAL A 40 -3.76 2.54 -0.42
CA VAL A 40 -4.97 1.75 -0.66
C VAL A 40 -6.11 2.38 0.14
N ALA A 41 -7.29 2.46 -0.46
CA ALA A 41 -8.49 2.90 0.24
C ALA A 41 -9.71 2.07 -0.15
N VAL A 42 -10.76 2.18 0.64
CA VAL A 42 -12.09 1.66 0.29
C VAL A 42 -13.10 2.80 0.37
N ASN A 43 -13.97 2.88 -0.65
CA ASN A 43 -15.14 3.73 -0.61
C ASN A 43 -16.13 3.14 0.41
N PRO A 44 -16.44 3.82 1.53
CA PRO A 44 -17.27 3.25 2.58
C PRO A 44 -18.73 3.08 2.17
N LYS A 45 -19.19 3.77 1.11
CA LYS A 45 -20.57 3.68 0.62
C LYS A 45 -20.76 2.52 -0.36
N THR A 46 -19.79 2.30 -1.24
CA THR A 46 -19.89 1.31 -2.33
C THR A 46 -19.09 0.03 -2.08
N GLY A 47 -18.14 0.06 -1.13
CA GLY A 47 -17.18 -1.03 -0.91
C GLY A 47 -16.08 -1.12 -1.97
N GLU A 48 -16.04 -0.20 -2.94
CA GLU A 48 -15.06 -0.18 -4.01
C GLU A 48 -13.64 0.06 -3.46
N ARG A 49 -12.68 -0.77 -3.88
CA ARG A 49 -11.26 -0.59 -3.54
C ARG A 49 -10.59 0.35 -4.51
N LEU A 50 -9.93 1.36 -3.98
CA LEU A 50 -9.11 2.33 -4.70
C LEU A 50 -7.64 2.09 -4.38
N VAL A 51 -6.74 2.24 -5.36
CA VAL A 51 -5.29 2.07 -5.18
C VAL A 51 -4.55 3.19 -5.89
N GLY A 52 -3.39 3.60 -5.37
CA GLY A 52 -2.53 4.56 -6.04
C GLY A 52 -3.05 5.99 -5.96
N GLN A 53 -3.01 6.69 -7.11
CA GLN A 53 -3.35 8.11 -7.17
C GLN A 53 -4.80 8.40 -6.76
N VAL A 54 -5.74 7.51 -7.10
CA VAL A 54 -7.15 7.66 -6.76
C VAL A 54 -7.36 7.53 -5.25
N ALA A 55 -6.72 6.54 -4.62
CA ALA A 55 -6.74 6.40 -3.15
C ALA A 55 -6.08 7.61 -2.46
N LYS A 56 -4.94 8.10 -2.97
CA LYS A 56 -4.25 9.27 -2.40
C LYS A 56 -5.12 10.53 -2.41
N ARG A 57 -5.89 10.79 -3.48
CA ARG A 57 -6.72 11.99 -3.63
C ARG A 57 -7.79 12.14 -2.55
N GLN A 58 -8.34 11.03 -2.07
CA GLN A 58 -9.41 11.03 -1.08
C GLN A 58 -8.94 10.85 0.37
N ALA A 59 -7.63 10.75 0.60
CA ALA A 59 -7.06 10.50 1.93
C ALA A 59 -7.48 11.53 2.99
N VAL A 60 -7.67 12.80 2.59
CA VAL A 60 -8.08 13.88 3.51
C VAL A 60 -9.53 13.76 3.96
N ILE A 61 -10.42 13.31 3.07
CA ILE A 61 -11.87 13.22 3.34
C ILE A 61 -12.30 11.84 3.87
N ASN A 62 -11.44 10.83 3.75
CA ASN A 62 -11.68 9.46 4.22
C ASN A 62 -10.44 8.88 4.94
N PRO A 63 -9.92 9.56 5.98
CA PRO A 63 -8.63 9.23 6.57
C PRO A 63 -8.60 7.83 7.20
N HIS A 64 -9.70 7.39 7.82
CA HIS A 64 -9.75 6.11 8.54
C HIS A 64 -9.83 4.88 7.62
N ASN A 65 -10.26 5.03 6.36
CA ASN A 65 -10.30 3.94 5.39
C ASN A 65 -9.25 4.11 4.28
N THR A 66 -8.21 4.92 4.53
CA THR A 66 -7.11 5.15 3.59
C THR A 66 -5.79 4.75 4.23
N ILE A 67 -5.26 3.61 3.79
CA ILE A 67 -4.03 3.03 4.30
C ILE A 67 -2.85 3.50 3.46
N TYR A 68 -1.91 4.21 4.08
CA TYR A 68 -0.63 4.65 3.55
C TYR A 68 0.49 4.33 4.55
N SER A 69 1.76 4.35 4.14
CA SER A 69 2.89 4.01 5.02
C SER A 69 2.86 2.57 5.59
N VAL A 70 2.07 1.66 5.00
CA VAL A 70 1.86 0.30 5.52
C VAL A 70 3.15 -0.51 5.66
N LYS A 71 4.15 -0.21 4.82
CA LYS A 71 5.50 -0.82 4.87
C LYS A 71 6.18 -0.65 6.23
N ARG A 72 5.81 0.39 7.02
CA ARG A 72 6.32 0.60 8.37
C ARG A 72 5.89 -0.49 9.37
N PHE A 73 4.80 -1.19 9.10
CA PHE A 73 4.25 -2.25 9.94
C PHE A 73 4.61 -3.67 9.47
N MET A 74 5.12 -3.80 8.25
CA MET A 74 5.35 -5.10 7.62
C MET A 74 6.42 -5.90 8.38
N GLY A 75 6.09 -7.14 8.73
CA GLY A 75 6.99 -8.06 9.44
C GLY A 75 7.28 -7.67 10.89
N ARG A 76 6.52 -6.74 11.48
CA ARG A 76 6.71 -6.28 12.87
C ARG A 76 5.64 -6.80 13.80
N LYS A 77 6.01 -6.93 15.08
CA LYS A 77 5.08 -7.14 16.19
C LYS A 77 4.45 -5.82 16.62
N PHE A 78 3.22 -5.87 17.11
CA PHE A 78 2.51 -4.68 17.57
C PHE A 78 3.22 -3.97 18.73
N SER A 79 3.92 -4.72 19.57
CA SER A 79 4.70 -4.20 20.70
C SER A 79 6.00 -3.49 20.31
N ASP A 80 6.45 -3.57 19.05
CA ASP A 80 7.67 -2.95 18.53
C ASP A 80 7.64 -1.41 18.71
N PRO A 81 8.69 -0.80 19.30
CA PRO A 81 8.77 0.66 19.46
C PRO A 81 8.57 1.45 18.16
N GLU A 82 9.02 0.93 17.02
CA GLU A 82 8.84 1.60 15.72
C GLU A 82 7.37 1.57 15.27
N VAL A 83 6.63 0.51 15.63
CA VAL A 83 5.17 0.47 15.40
C VAL A 83 4.50 1.54 16.24
N LYS A 84 4.83 1.63 17.54
CA LYS A 84 4.27 2.67 18.44
C LYS A 84 4.54 4.09 17.93
N ARG A 85 5.73 4.36 17.41
CA ARG A 85 6.04 5.65 16.77
C ARG A 85 5.18 5.87 15.52
N ALA A 86 5.06 4.86 14.66
CA ALA A 86 4.26 4.96 13.43
C ALA A 86 2.77 5.23 13.71
N LEU A 87 2.21 4.69 14.81
CA LEU A 87 0.83 4.94 15.23
C LEU A 87 0.53 6.42 15.45
N ALA A 88 1.51 7.22 15.89
CA ALA A 88 1.33 8.67 16.10
C ALA A 88 1.15 9.47 14.79
N TYR A 89 1.42 8.86 13.63
CA TYR A 89 1.43 9.55 12.33
C TYR A 89 0.35 9.04 11.36
N VAL A 90 -0.50 8.11 11.79
CA VAL A 90 -1.54 7.51 10.95
C VAL A 90 -2.91 7.67 11.61
N PRO A 91 -3.95 8.06 10.85
CA PRO A 91 -5.30 8.22 11.40
C PRO A 91 -6.12 6.92 11.35
N TYR A 92 -5.73 5.95 10.53
CA TYR A 92 -6.44 4.66 10.43
C TYR A 92 -6.11 3.76 11.63
N GLU A 93 -7.04 2.86 11.94
CA GLU A 93 -6.92 1.98 13.10
C GLU A 93 -5.94 0.83 12.82
N VAL A 94 -5.13 0.52 13.83
CA VAL A 94 -4.11 -0.53 13.81
C VAL A 94 -4.28 -1.36 15.08
N LYS A 95 -4.28 -2.69 14.95
CA LYS A 95 -4.49 -3.63 16.06
C LYS A 95 -3.39 -4.68 16.15
N GLU A 96 -3.32 -5.28 17.33
CA GLU A 96 -2.56 -6.49 17.59
C GLU A 96 -3.41 -7.71 17.21
N ALA A 97 -2.88 -8.56 16.34
CA ALA A 97 -3.44 -9.88 16.07
C ALA A 97 -3.17 -10.84 17.25
N PRO A 98 -3.89 -11.98 17.35
CA PRO A 98 -3.66 -12.97 18.41
C PRO A 98 -2.22 -13.51 18.49
N ASN A 99 -1.47 -13.47 17.39
CA ASN A 99 -0.07 -13.89 17.32
C ASN A 99 0.93 -12.74 17.56
N GLY A 100 0.45 -11.56 17.98
CA GLY A 100 1.22 -10.35 18.22
C GLY A 100 1.59 -9.55 16.97
N ASP A 101 1.21 -9.97 15.77
CA ASP A 101 1.49 -9.22 14.54
C ASP A 101 0.60 -7.99 14.41
N VAL A 102 1.03 -7.05 13.56
CA VAL A 102 0.20 -5.89 13.22
C VAL A 102 -0.93 -6.27 12.25
N ARG A 103 -2.12 -5.72 12.51
CA ARG A 103 -3.25 -5.63 11.58
C ARG A 103 -3.64 -4.17 11.38
N VAL A 104 -4.07 -3.82 10.17
CA VAL A 104 -4.68 -2.52 9.88
C VAL A 104 -6.14 -2.73 9.56
N ILE A 105 -7.00 -1.79 9.98
CA ILE A 105 -8.43 -1.87 9.74
C ILE A 105 -8.80 -0.90 8.62
N MET A 106 -9.52 -1.43 7.64
CA MET A 106 -10.06 -0.66 6.53
C MET A 106 -11.49 -1.12 6.27
N ASN A 107 -12.44 -0.20 6.40
CA ASN A 107 -13.88 -0.47 6.26
C ASN A 107 -14.38 -1.61 7.18
N GLY A 108 -13.96 -1.58 8.45
CA GLY A 108 -14.36 -2.57 9.46
C GLY A 108 -13.76 -3.97 9.29
N ARG A 109 -12.89 -4.18 8.29
CA ARG A 109 -12.19 -5.44 8.05
C ARG A 109 -10.73 -5.32 8.42
N GLU A 110 -10.19 -6.38 9.00
CA GLU A 110 -8.76 -6.49 9.32
C GLU A 110 -7.98 -6.98 8.10
N TYR A 111 -6.83 -6.35 7.86
CA TYR A 111 -5.87 -6.74 6.85
C TYR A 111 -4.49 -6.81 7.48
N SER A 112 -3.69 -7.79 7.06
CA SER A 112 -2.27 -7.78 7.32
C SER A 112 -1.55 -6.73 6.44
N PRO A 113 -0.42 -6.17 6.90
CA PRO A 113 0.40 -5.30 6.06
C PRO A 113 0.78 -5.91 4.69
N PRO A 114 1.12 -7.21 4.59
CA PRO A 114 1.34 -7.86 3.29
C PRO A 114 0.12 -7.86 2.37
N GLU A 115 -1.10 -8.05 2.88
CA GLU A 115 -2.32 -8.00 2.05
C GLU A 115 -2.55 -6.62 1.44
N ILE A 116 -2.36 -5.54 2.22
CA ILE A 116 -2.45 -4.17 1.69
C ILE A 116 -1.36 -3.94 0.63
N SER A 117 -0.13 -4.37 0.89
CA SER A 117 0.95 -4.28 -0.09
C SER A 117 0.68 -5.11 -1.35
N ALA A 118 0.04 -6.27 -1.24
CA ALA A 118 -0.35 -7.07 -2.38
C ALA A 118 -1.38 -6.36 -3.28
N MET A 119 -2.29 -5.56 -2.71
CA MET A 119 -3.22 -4.73 -3.49
C MET A 119 -2.49 -3.67 -4.33
N ILE A 120 -1.37 -3.12 -3.81
CA ILE A 120 -0.50 -2.21 -4.54
C ILE A 120 0.22 -2.96 -5.67
N LEU A 121 0.80 -4.13 -5.38
CA LEU A 121 1.47 -4.96 -6.38
C LEU A 121 0.52 -5.41 -7.50
N GLN A 122 -0.74 -5.72 -7.18
CA GLN A 122 -1.77 -6.05 -8.18
C GLN A 122 -2.03 -4.89 -9.14
N LYS A 123 -2.09 -3.65 -8.65
CA LYS A 123 -2.25 -2.45 -9.50
C LYS A 123 -1.01 -2.16 -10.35
N ILE A 124 0.18 -2.50 -9.87
CA ILE A 124 1.44 -2.35 -10.60
C ILE A 124 1.58 -3.40 -11.71
N LYS A 125 1.10 -4.63 -11.46
CA LYS A 125 1.15 -5.74 -12.41
C LYS A 125 0.12 -5.61 -13.55
N ALA A 126 -1.03 -5.01 -13.27
CA ALA A 126 -2.17 -4.89 -14.19
C ALA A 126 -1.86 -3.94 -15.35
#